data_AF-A0A963WIV9-F1
#
_entry.id   AF-A0A963WIV9-F1
#
_cell.length_a   1.000
_cell.length_b   1.000
_cell.length_c   1.000
_cell.angle_alpha   90.00
_cell.angle_beta   90.00
_cell.angle_gamma   90.00
#
_symmetry.space_group_name_H-M   'P 1'
#
loop_
_entity.id
_entity.type
_entity.pdbx_description
1 polymer ?
#
loop_
_entity_poly.entity_id
_entity_poly.type
_entity_poly.pdbx_seq_one_letter_code
_entity_poly.pdbx_strand_id
1 'polypeptide(L)'
;MKAERSRLFRLQRLERVRAIAKQAAAAEAAQAESTFAQLEQLAERTRRLAADYAARSQATDGATLRQLDSFSGGLRGIAASASSDAAKARDVADGKLAALNLAERRRAAVEDRAVKQAQDIAKRGKEAELGSRRGFGTGLE
;
A
#
# COMPACT_ATOMS: atom_id res chain seq x y z
N MET A 1 8.61 23.97 29.25
CA MET A 1 8.73 24.67 27.95
C MET A 1 9.83 24.15 27.01
N LYS A 2 11.15 24.30 27.28
CA LYS A 2 12.21 23.85 26.32
C LYS A 2 12.19 22.34 26.03
N ALA A 3 12.01 21.50 27.05
CA ALA A 3 11.98 20.04 26.90
C ALA A 3 10.76 19.55 26.09
N GLU A 4 9.57 20.12 26.31
CA GLU A 4 8.35 19.78 25.58
C GLU A 4 8.43 20.19 24.11
N ARG A 5 8.99 21.38 23.82
CA ARG A 5 9.26 21.82 22.45
C ARG A 5 10.25 20.88 21.75
N SER A 6 11.31 20.44 22.42
CA SER A 6 12.25 19.44 21.88
C SER A 6 11.56 18.11 21.58
N ARG A 7 10.65 17.66 22.45
CA ARG A 7 9.83 16.46 22.23
C ARG A 7 8.92 16.61 21.00
N LEU A 8 8.27 17.75 20.84
CA LEU A 8 7.45 18.05 19.67
C LEU A 8 8.26 18.01 18.37
N PHE A 9 9.45 18.63 18.35
CA PHE A 9 10.33 18.56 17.17
C PHE A 9 10.74 17.12 16.82
N ARG A 10 11.01 16.28 17.83
CA ARG A 10 11.29 14.85 17.61
C ARG A 10 10.10 14.12 17.01
N LEU A 11 8.87 14.40 17.49
CA LEU A 11 7.64 13.81 16.94
C LEU A 11 7.41 14.24 15.49
N GLN A 12 7.58 15.52 15.16
CA GLN A 12 7.47 16.01 13.78
C GLN A 12 8.51 15.40 12.84
N ARG A 13 9.75 15.20 13.30
CA ARG A 13 10.77 14.48 12.51
C ARG A 13 10.37 13.03 12.28
N LEU A 14 9.86 12.35 13.31
CA LEU A 14 9.38 10.97 13.19
C LEU A 14 8.19 10.88 12.23
N GLU A 15 7.27 11.83 12.28
CA GLU A 15 6.13 11.92 11.36
C GLU A 15 6.59 12.01 9.91
N ARG A 16 7.58 12.87 9.60
CA ARG A 16 8.17 12.95 8.24
C ARG A 16 8.76 11.62 7.79
N VAL A 17 9.53 10.96 8.66
CA VAL A 17 10.09 9.63 8.35
C VAL A 17 8.97 8.61 8.09
N ARG A 18 7.88 8.65 8.87
CA ARG A 18 6.72 7.78 8.66
C ARG A 18 5.96 8.12 7.38
N ALA A 19 5.89 9.38 6.99
CA ALA A 19 5.29 9.79 5.72
C ALA A 19 6.07 9.24 4.52
N ILE A 20 7.41 9.32 4.55
CA ILE A 20 8.28 8.72 3.52
C ILE A 20 8.09 7.20 3.49
N ALA A 21 8.07 6.54 4.66
CA ALA A 21 7.85 5.10 4.74
C ALA A 21 6.47 4.69 4.20
N LYS A 22 5.41 5.48 4.47
CA LYS A 22 4.08 5.27 3.88
C LYS A 22 4.15 5.39 2.35
N GLN A 23 4.81 6.42 1.83
CA GLN A 23 4.92 6.65 0.39
C GLN A 23 5.66 5.52 -0.32
N ALA A 24 6.75 5.02 0.28
CA ALA A 24 7.48 3.86 -0.23
C ALA A 24 6.59 2.60 -0.23
N ALA A 25 5.88 2.33 0.87
CA ALA A 25 4.96 1.19 0.95
C ALA A 25 3.82 1.30 -0.08
N ALA A 26 3.33 2.52 -0.37
CA ALA A 26 2.30 2.76 -1.37
C ALA A 26 2.82 2.48 -2.78
N ALA A 27 4.04 2.91 -3.11
CA ALA A 27 4.67 2.63 -4.39
C ALA A 27 4.90 1.13 -4.58
N GLU A 28 5.39 0.42 -3.55
CA GLU A 28 5.57 -1.03 -3.59
C GLU A 28 4.24 -1.78 -3.77
N ALA A 29 3.18 -1.36 -3.08
CA ALA A 29 1.84 -1.96 -3.24
C ALA A 29 1.30 -1.75 -4.66
N ALA A 30 1.39 -0.53 -5.20
CA ALA A 30 0.96 -0.24 -6.56
C ALA A 30 1.74 -1.05 -7.61
N GLN A 31 3.06 -1.22 -7.42
CA GLN A 31 3.87 -2.04 -8.30
C GLN A 31 3.47 -3.52 -8.26
N ALA A 32 3.21 -4.05 -7.05
CA ALA A 32 2.78 -5.44 -6.88
C ALA A 32 1.40 -5.69 -7.50
N GLU A 33 0.44 -4.79 -7.30
CA GLU A 33 -0.89 -4.84 -7.93
C GLU A 33 -0.79 -4.79 -9.46
N SER A 34 0.04 -3.90 -10.01
CA SER A 34 0.27 -3.81 -11.46
C SER A 34 0.83 -5.12 -12.02
N THR A 35 1.78 -5.74 -11.30
CA THR A 35 2.37 -7.02 -11.70
C THR A 35 1.32 -8.13 -11.66
N PHE A 36 0.51 -8.19 -10.61
CA PHE A 36 -0.60 -9.14 -10.51
C PHE A 36 -1.58 -8.99 -11.68
N ALA A 37 -2.02 -7.76 -11.97
CA ALA A 37 -2.95 -7.48 -13.07
C ALA A 37 -2.38 -7.90 -14.43
N GLN A 38 -1.08 -7.69 -14.68
CA GLN A 38 -0.42 -8.11 -15.91
C GLN A 38 -0.39 -9.64 -16.05
N LEU A 39 -0.07 -10.36 -14.98
CA LEU A 39 -0.03 -11.82 -14.97
C LEU A 39 -1.43 -12.44 -15.11
N GLU A 40 -2.43 -11.85 -14.47
CA GLU A 40 -3.83 -12.26 -14.62
C GLU A 40 -4.30 -12.08 -16.07
N GLN A 41 -4.01 -10.93 -16.69
CA GLN A 41 -4.32 -10.68 -18.09
C GLN A 41 -3.61 -11.66 -19.03
N LEU A 42 -2.34 -12.00 -18.75
CA LEU A 42 -1.58 -12.97 -19.52
C LEU A 42 -2.18 -14.38 -19.40
N ALA A 43 -2.52 -14.81 -18.19
CA ALA A 43 -3.17 -16.08 -17.93
C ALA A 43 -4.51 -16.19 -18.69
N GLU A 44 -5.33 -15.14 -18.61
CA GLU A 44 -6.62 -15.07 -19.31
C GLU A 44 -6.46 -15.14 -20.82
N ARG A 45 -5.55 -14.35 -21.39
CA ARG A 45 -5.28 -14.34 -22.83
C ARG A 45 -4.81 -15.71 -23.32
N THR A 46 -3.96 -16.38 -22.55
CA THR A 46 -3.44 -17.71 -22.89
C THR A 46 -4.53 -18.77 -22.80
N ARG A 47 -5.44 -18.68 -21.81
CA ARG A 47 -6.62 -19.57 -21.71
C ARG A 47 -7.54 -19.41 -22.92
N ARG A 48 -7.84 -18.17 -23.32
CA ARG A 48 -8.65 -17.89 -24.53
C ARG A 48 -8.01 -18.47 -25.77
N LEU A 49 -6.71 -18.22 -25.97
CA LEU A 49 -5.97 -18.77 -27.10
C LEU A 49 -6.02 -20.31 -27.12
N ALA A 50 -5.81 -20.95 -25.97
CA ALA A 50 -5.88 -22.41 -25.87
C ALA A 50 -7.28 -22.94 -26.25
N ALA A 51 -8.35 -22.29 -25.79
CA ALA A 51 -9.72 -22.64 -26.10
C ALA A 51 -10.03 -22.44 -27.59
N ASP A 52 -9.60 -21.33 -28.17
CA ASP A 52 -9.80 -21.02 -29.60
C ASP A 52 -9.13 -22.07 -30.48
N TYR A 53 -7.91 -22.50 -30.13
CA TYR A 53 -7.20 -23.56 -30.88
C TYR A 53 -7.83 -24.94 -30.67
N ALA A 54 -8.32 -25.25 -29.48
CA ALA A 54 -9.03 -26.51 -29.23
C ALA A 54 -10.38 -26.58 -29.96
N ALA A 55 -11.03 -25.45 -30.19
CA ALA A 55 -12.30 -25.37 -30.92
C ALA A 55 -12.14 -25.44 -32.45
N ARG A 56 -10.92 -25.36 -32.99
CA ARG A 56 -10.68 -25.46 -34.44
C ARG A 56 -10.91 -26.88 -34.93
N SER A 57 -11.94 -27.05 -35.75
CA SER A 57 -12.28 -28.33 -36.39
C SER A 57 -11.74 -28.50 -37.81
N GLN A 58 -11.01 -27.52 -38.36
CA GLN A 58 -10.53 -27.52 -39.76
C GLN A 58 -9.25 -28.35 -39.98
N ALA A 59 -9.09 -29.50 -39.33
CA ALA A 59 -7.99 -30.40 -39.62
C ALA A 59 -8.27 -31.16 -40.92
N THR A 60 -7.44 -30.95 -41.94
CA THR A 60 -7.55 -31.62 -43.24
C THR A 60 -7.00 -33.05 -43.24
N ASP A 61 -6.14 -33.39 -42.28
CA ASP A 61 -5.59 -34.72 -42.09
C ASP A 61 -5.24 -35.01 -40.62
N GLY A 62 -4.89 -36.27 -40.33
CA GLY A 62 -4.52 -36.71 -38.97
C GLY A 62 -3.19 -36.13 -38.46
N ALA A 63 -2.29 -35.70 -39.36
CA ALA A 63 -1.03 -35.06 -38.97
C ALA A 63 -1.28 -33.65 -38.41
N THR A 64 -2.13 -32.88 -39.11
CA THR A 64 -2.59 -31.55 -38.68
C THR A 64 -3.35 -31.63 -37.37
N LEU A 65 -4.19 -32.65 -37.19
CA LEU A 65 -4.92 -32.87 -35.93
C LEU A 65 -3.96 -33.09 -34.74
N ARG A 66 -2.95 -33.97 -34.89
CA ARG A 66 -1.94 -34.20 -33.83
C ARG A 66 -1.15 -32.94 -33.50
N GLN A 67 -0.82 -32.12 -34.50
CA GLN A 67 -0.11 -30.86 -34.29
C GLN A 67 -0.97 -29.85 -33.51
N LEU A 68 -2.26 -29.73 -33.85
CA LEU A 68 -3.20 -28.88 -33.13
C LEU A 68 -3.40 -29.35 -31.68
N ASP A 69 -3.51 -30.65 -31.45
CA ASP A 69 -3.64 -31.23 -30.11
C ASP A 69 -2.39 -30.94 -29.25
N SER A 70 -1.20 -31.18 -29.79
CA SER A 70 0.06 -30.89 -29.10
C SER A 70 0.20 -29.40 -28.77
N PHE A 71 -0.11 -28.53 -29.72
CA PHE A 71 -0.07 -27.08 -29.53
C PHE A 71 -1.08 -26.59 -28.48
N SER A 72 -2.33 -27.04 -28.55
CA SER A 72 -3.36 -26.69 -27.55
C SER A 72 -3.03 -27.23 -26.16
N GLY A 73 -2.38 -28.40 -26.08
CA GLY A 73 -1.84 -28.96 -24.84
C GLY A 73 -0.73 -28.08 -24.25
N GLY A 74 0.22 -27.64 -25.09
CA GLY A 74 1.27 -26.70 -24.71
C GLY A 74 0.70 -25.38 -24.19
N LEU A 75 -0.27 -24.79 -24.89
CA LEU A 75 -0.94 -23.56 -24.44
C LEU A 75 -1.68 -23.75 -23.11
N ARG A 76 -2.34 -24.89 -22.89
CA ARG A 76 -2.95 -25.21 -21.59
C ARG A 76 -1.92 -25.28 -20.48
N GLY A 77 -0.75 -25.87 -20.74
CA GLY A 77 0.37 -25.89 -19.80
C GLY A 77 0.86 -24.49 -19.45
N ILE A 78 1.07 -23.63 -20.46
CA ILE A 78 1.47 -22.23 -20.24
C ILE A 78 0.39 -21.47 -19.45
N ALA A 79 -0.89 -21.66 -19.77
CA ALA A 79 -2.00 -21.03 -19.07
C ALA A 79 -2.06 -21.45 -17.58
N ALA A 80 -1.80 -22.73 -17.28
CA ALA A 80 -1.74 -23.23 -15.91
C ALA A 80 -0.56 -22.60 -15.14
N SER A 81 0.62 -22.53 -15.74
CA SER A 81 1.79 -21.85 -15.14
C SER A 81 1.53 -20.37 -14.91
N ALA A 82 1.01 -19.64 -15.90
CA ALA A 82 0.67 -18.23 -15.78
C ALA A 82 -0.39 -17.97 -14.69
N SER A 83 -1.37 -18.87 -14.55
CA SER A 83 -2.36 -18.80 -13.47
C SER A 83 -1.74 -19.01 -12.09
N SER A 84 -0.79 -19.94 -11.98
CA SER A 84 -0.02 -20.17 -10.75
C SER A 84 0.82 -18.94 -10.38
N ASP A 85 1.46 -18.32 -11.36
CA ASP A 85 2.26 -17.11 -11.14
C ASP A 85 1.38 -15.90 -10.80
N ALA A 86 0.21 -15.76 -11.41
CA ALA A 86 -0.78 -14.76 -11.02
C ALA A 86 -1.26 -14.97 -9.58
N ALA A 87 -1.48 -16.21 -9.14
CA ALA A 87 -1.85 -16.50 -7.75
C ALA A 87 -0.74 -16.10 -6.77
N LYS A 88 0.52 -16.42 -7.05
CA LYS A 88 1.65 -15.97 -6.22
C LYS A 88 1.77 -14.44 -6.21
N ALA A 89 1.59 -13.79 -7.36
CA ALA A 89 1.64 -12.34 -7.46
C ALA A 89 0.52 -11.66 -6.66
N ARG A 90 -0.66 -12.28 -6.61
CA ARG A 90 -1.76 -11.85 -5.74
C ARG A 90 -1.36 -11.91 -4.27
N ASP A 91 -0.79 -13.02 -3.80
CA ASP A 91 -0.36 -13.16 -2.41
C ASP A 91 0.67 -12.07 -2.04
N VAL A 92 1.58 -11.75 -2.97
CA VAL A 92 2.54 -10.66 -2.80
C VAL A 92 1.84 -9.31 -2.74
N ALA A 93 0.90 -9.02 -3.65
CA ALA A 93 0.14 -7.77 -3.66
C ALA A 93 -0.67 -7.58 -2.37
N ASP A 94 -1.36 -8.62 -1.91
CA ASP A 94 -2.11 -8.63 -0.66
C ASP A 94 -1.18 -8.36 0.55
N GLY A 95 0.00 -8.98 0.56
CA GLY A 95 1.04 -8.72 1.57
C GLY A 95 1.52 -7.26 1.57
N LYS A 96 1.72 -6.67 0.39
CA LYS A 96 2.13 -5.26 0.25
C LYS A 96 1.04 -4.29 0.66
N LEU A 97 -0.22 -4.59 0.35
CA LEU A 97 -1.37 -3.80 0.82
C LEU A 97 -1.49 -3.84 2.35
N ALA A 98 -1.31 -5.01 2.97
CA ALA A 98 -1.28 -5.13 4.42
C ALA A 98 -0.14 -4.30 5.03
N ALA A 99 1.04 -4.30 4.41
CA ALA A 99 2.18 -3.48 4.84
C ALA A 99 1.91 -1.97 4.72
N LEU A 100 1.27 -1.53 3.63
CA LEU A 100 0.81 -0.16 3.45
C LEU A 100 -0.16 0.25 4.55
N ASN A 101 -1.19 -0.55 4.81
CA ASN A 101 -2.17 -0.30 5.88
C ASN A 101 -1.49 -0.16 7.26
N LEU A 102 -0.49 -0.99 7.55
CA LEU A 102 0.30 -0.89 8.77
C LEU A 102 1.13 0.40 8.81
N ALA A 103 1.74 0.80 7.70
CA ALA A 103 2.51 2.04 7.59
C ALA A 103 1.61 3.29 7.80
N GLU A 104 0.39 3.27 7.26
CA GLU A 104 -0.60 4.32 7.47
C GLU A 104 -1.01 4.44 8.93
N ARG A 105 -1.36 3.33 9.58
CA ARG A 105 -1.69 3.30 11.02
C ARG A 105 -0.54 3.84 11.87
N ARG A 106 0.70 3.46 11.55
CA ARG A 106 1.90 3.94 12.25
C ARG A 106 2.12 5.43 12.06
N ARG A 107 1.86 5.98 10.87
CA ARG A 107 1.91 7.43 10.62
C ARG A 107 0.85 8.16 11.44
N ALA A 108 -0.41 7.72 11.35
CA ALA A 108 -1.53 8.33 12.09
C ALA A 108 -1.26 8.35 13.60
N ALA A 109 -0.77 7.25 14.17
CA ALA A 109 -0.44 7.19 15.59
C ALA A 109 0.67 8.16 16.04
N VAL A 110 1.58 8.58 15.14
CA VAL A 110 2.60 9.59 15.43
C VAL A 110 2.04 10.99 15.28
N GLU A 111 1.23 11.22 14.24
CA GLU A 111 0.51 12.47 13.99
C GLU A 111 -0.39 12.82 15.18
N ASP A 112 -1.20 11.88 15.66
CA ASP A 112 -2.06 12.05 16.84
C ASP A 112 -1.27 12.46 18.10
N ARG A 113 -0.09 11.87 18.30
CA ARG A 113 0.79 12.22 19.43
C ARG A 113 1.37 13.62 19.28
N ALA A 114 1.77 14.00 18.06
CA ALA A 114 2.29 15.34 17.78
C ALA A 114 1.21 16.41 18.01
N VAL A 115 -0.02 16.15 17.55
CA VAL A 115 -1.18 17.03 17.74
C VAL A 115 -1.48 17.21 19.24
N LYS A 116 -1.58 16.11 20.00
CA LYS A 116 -1.80 16.16 21.45
C LYS A 116 -0.71 16.96 22.17
N GLN A 117 0.57 16.70 21.84
CA GLN A 117 1.70 17.42 22.44
C GLN A 117 1.67 18.92 22.12
N ALA A 118 1.27 19.30 20.91
CA ALA A 118 1.13 20.71 20.51
C ALA A 118 -0.02 21.39 21.27
N GLN A 119 -1.15 20.71 21.42
CA GLN A 119 -2.30 21.20 22.19
C GLN A 119 -1.94 21.40 23.67
N ASP A 120 -1.20 20.47 24.28
CA ASP A 120 -0.78 20.57 25.69
C ASP A 120 0.16 21.75 25.92
N ILE A 121 1.11 21.99 25.00
CA ILE A 121 2.00 23.16 25.06
C ILE A 121 1.19 24.46 24.93
N ALA A 122 0.21 24.49 24.03
CA ALA A 122 -0.64 25.67 23.82
C ALA A 122 -1.53 25.97 25.05
N LYS A 123 -2.12 24.94 25.67
CA LYS A 123 -2.92 25.08 26.90
C LYS A 123 -2.08 25.65 28.05
N ARG A 124 -0.90 25.07 28.30
CA ARG A 124 0.02 25.55 29.34
C ARG A 124 0.51 26.98 29.09
N GLY A 125 0.72 27.36 27.83
CA GLY A 125 1.06 28.74 27.45
C GLY A 125 -0.04 29.73 27.82
N LYS A 126 -1.30 29.41 27.51
CA LYS A 126 -2.46 30.24 27.86
C LYS A 126 -2.66 30.37 29.37
N GLU A 127 -2.47 29.29 30.12
CA GLU A 127 -2.56 29.30 31.59
C GLU A 127 -1.48 30.19 32.23
N ALA A 128 -0.26 30.18 31.70
CA ALA A 128 0.82 31.03 32.17
C ALA A 128 0.57 32.53 31.90
N GLU A 129 -0.01 32.89 30.74
CA GLU A 129 -0.39 34.27 30.42
C GLU A 129 -1.52 34.81 31.30
N LEU A 130 -2.46 33.95 31.72
CA LEU A 130 -3.55 34.32 32.64
C LEU A 130 -3.05 34.45 34.10
N GLY A 131 -2.01 33.72 34.48
CA GLY A 131 -1.35 33.83 35.78
C GLY A 131 -0.53 35.13 35.91
N SER A 132 0.20 35.52 34.85
CA SER A 132 1.00 36.75 34.87
C SER A 132 0.15 38.03 34.89
N ARG A 133 -1.06 37.99 34.31
CA ARG A 133 -2.03 39.11 34.37
C ARG A 133 -2.68 39.31 35.72
N ARG A 134 -2.64 38.34 36.65
CA ARG A 134 -3.22 38.46 38.00
C ARG A 134 -2.32 39.16 39.03
N GLY A 135 -1.12 39.60 38.64
CA GLY A 135 -0.15 40.26 39.52
C GLY A 135 -0.26 41.80 39.63
N PHE A 136 -1.16 42.45 38.89
CA PHE A 136 -1.27 43.92 38.90
C PHE A 136 -2.72 44.40 39.05
N GLY A 137 -3.02 45.01 40.20
CA GLY A 137 -4.27 45.72 40.52
C GLY A 137 -5.34 44.80 41.12
N THR A 138 -5.77 45.00 42.36
CA THR A 138 -6.36 46.25 42.86
C THR A 138 -5.70 46.73 44.16
N GLY A 139 -4.81 47.72 44.04
CA GLY A 139 -4.65 48.73 45.07
C GLY A 139 -5.70 49.79 44.81
N LEU A 140 -6.90 49.61 45.36
CA LEU A 140 -7.88 50.67 45.54
C LEU A 140 -8.06 50.81 47.04
N GLU A 141 -7.66 51.99 47.50
CA GLU A 141 -8.15 52.79 48.63
C GLU A 141 -8.95 52.08 49.74
#